data_AF-A0A2N2P3K2-F1
#
_entry.id   AF-A0A2N2P3K2-F1
#
_cell.length_a   1.000
_cell.length_b   1.000
_cell.length_c   1.000
_cell.angle_alpha   90.00
_cell.angle_beta   90.00
_cell.angle_gamma   90.00
#
_symmetry.space_group_name_H-M   'P 1'
#
loop_
_entity.id
_entity.type
_entity.pdbx_description
1 polymer ?
#
loop_
_entity_poly.entity_id
_entity_poly.type
_entity_poly.pdbx_seq_one_letter_code
_entity_poly.pdbx_strand_id
1 'polypeptide(L)' 'MSPRKPKNSPVVSGELPVGVLRLAGRLNLNPQALLDWKVYPGGRVVLIAPNGMKFSAIEVNDEQSDRPAE' A
#
# COMPACT_ATOMS: atom_id res chain seq x y z
N MET A 1 -19.83 7.67 29.25
CA MET A 1 -18.48 7.61 28.65
C MET A 1 -18.60 7.13 27.22
N SER A 2 -18.24 7.95 26.23
CA SER A 2 -18.23 7.52 24.83
C SER A 2 -16.94 6.75 24.52
N PRO A 3 -16.98 5.51 24.02
CA PRO A 3 -15.78 4.86 23.52
C PRO A 3 -15.32 5.59 22.25
N ARG A 4 -14.07 6.08 22.26
CA ARG A 4 -13.44 6.69 21.08
C ARG A 4 -13.30 5.61 20.01
N LYS A 5 -14.21 5.59 19.03
CA LYS A 5 -14.04 4.83 17.79
C LYS A 5 -12.70 5.22 17.15
N PRO A 6 -11.80 4.28 16.79
CA PRO A 6 -10.73 4.59 15.86
C PRO A 6 -11.38 5.04 14.55
N LYS A 7 -11.01 6.23 14.08
CA LYS A 7 -11.66 6.94 12.97
C LYS A 7 -11.24 6.40 11.58
N ASN A 8 -11.04 5.09 11.46
CA ASN A 8 -10.59 4.43 10.23
C ASN A 8 -11.09 2.98 10.21
N SER A 9 -12.36 2.75 9.90
CA SER A 9 -12.84 1.42 9.50
C SER A 9 -14.02 1.63 8.55
N PRO A 10 -13.84 1.25 7.28
CA PRO A 10 -14.28 -0.07 6.91
C PRO A 10 -13.24 -0.77 6.03
N VAL A 11 -12.74 -1.93 6.46
CA VAL A 11 -12.21 -2.88 5.48
C VAL A 11 -12.98 -4.17 5.70
N VAL A 12 -13.92 -4.36 4.77
CA VAL A 12 -14.60 -5.61 4.48
C VAL A 12 -13.56 -6.72 4.42
N SER A 13 -13.86 -7.85 5.05
CA SER A 13 -13.06 -9.05 5.16
C SER A 13 -12.12 -9.32 3.98
N GLY A 14 -10.80 -9.35 4.23
CA GLY A 14 -9.86 -10.20 3.47
C GLY A 14 -9.07 -9.59 2.31
N GLU A 15 -9.40 -8.40 1.79
CA GLU A 15 -8.68 -7.83 0.64
C GLU A 15 -7.74 -6.69 1.06
N LEU A 16 -6.45 -6.89 0.76
CA LEU A 16 -5.40 -5.90 0.97
C LEU A 16 -5.63 -4.70 0.03
N PRO A 17 -5.26 -3.47 0.43
CA PRO A 17 -5.43 -2.31 -0.45
C PRO A 17 -4.74 -2.51 -1.79
N VAL A 18 -5.33 -1.97 -2.86
CA VAL A 18 -4.80 -2.11 -4.23
C VAL A 18 -3.33 -1.69 -4.32
N GLY A 19 -2.92 -0.60 -3.64
CA GLY A 19 -1.53 -0.16 -3.65
C GLY A 19 -0.57 -1.11 -2.92
N VAL A 20 -1.07 -1.86 -1.93
CA VAL A 20 -0.30 -2.93 -1.27
C VAL A 20 -0.16 -4.12 -2.20
N LEU A 21 -1.25 -4.56 -2.84
CA LEU A 21 -1.23 -5.66 -3.81
C LEU A 21 -0.33 -5.36 -5.00
N ARG A 22 -0.41 -4.14 -5.55
CA ARG A 22 0.39 -3.69 -6.70
C ARG A 22 1.87 -3.63 -6.34
N LEU A 23 2.22 -2.99 -5.22
CA LEU A 23 3.62 -2.89 -4.79
C LEU A 23 4.20 -4.27 -4.42
N ALA A 24 3.43 -5.12 -3.74
CA ALA A 24 3.84 -6.49 -3.43
C ALA A 24 4.06 -7.30 -4.72
N GLY A 25 3.14 -7.23 -5.69
CA GLY A 25 3.28 -7.88 -6.99
C GLY A 25 4.52 -7.40 -7.77
N ARG A 26 4.78 -6.09 -7.79
CA ARG A 26 5.98 -5.50 -8.42
C ARG A 26 7.28 -6.00 -7.77
N LEU A 27 7.27 -6.20 -6.46
CA LEU A 27 8.42 -6.68 -5.68
C LEU A 27 8.48 -8.21 -5.60
N ASN A 28 7.58 -8.93 -6.28
CA ASN A 28 7.43 -10.38 -6.19
C ASN A 28 7.25 -10.88 -4.73
N LEU A 29 6.63 -10.06 -3.88
CA LEU A 29 6.32 -10.38 -2.50
C LEU A 29 4.93 -10.99 -2.41
N ASN A 30 4.76 -12.01 -1.57
CA ASN A 30 3.43 -12.52 -1.25
C ASN A 30 2.74 -11.52 -0.30
N PRO A 31 1.65 -10.85 -0.75
CA PRO A 31 1.00 -9.81 0.04
C PRO A 31 0.34 -10.37 1.32
N GLN A 32 -0.02 -11.66 1.34
CA GLN A 32 -0.54 -12.36 2.52
C GLN A 32 0.57 -12.76 3.51
N ALA A 33 1.83 -12.81 3.06
CA ALA A 33 2.98 -13.13 3.92
C ALA A 33 3.68 -11.86 4.46
N LEU A 34 3.16 -10.67 4.14
CA LEU A 34 3.68 -9.42 4.69
C LEU A 34 3.44 -9.40 6.21
N LEU A 35 4.47 -9.01 6.96
CA LEU A 35 4.37 -8.86 8.40
C LEU A 35 3.50 -7.66 8.78
N ASP A 36 3.62 -6.59 8.00
CA ASP A 36 2.86 -5.36 8.18
C ASP A 36 2.82 -4.54 6.89
N TRP A 37 1.86 -3.65 6.78
CA TRP A 37 1.77 -2.70 5.68
C TRP A 37 1.05 -1.42 6.12
N LYS A 38 1.41 -0.31 5.48
CA LYS A 38 0.83 0.98 5.77
C LYS A 38 0.71 1.84 4.52
N VAL A 39 -0.48 2.36 4.30
CA VAL A 39 -0.77 3.33 3.25
C VAL A 39 -0.87 4.71 3.90
N TYR A 40 -0.09 5.66 3.41
CA TYR A 40 -0.08 7.04 3.86
C TYR A 40 -0.92 7.91 2.92
N PRO A 41 -1.59 8.95 3.47
CA PRO A 41 -2.22 9.97 2.64
C PRO A 41 -1.16 10.63 1.75
N GLY A 42 -1.42 10.71 0.44
CA GLY A 42 -0.43 11.08 -0.58
C GLY A 42 0.10 9.90 -1.43
N GLY A 43 -0.49 8.71 -1.31
CA GLY A 43 -0.19 7.57 -2.18
C GLY A 43 1.07 6.79 -1.81
N ARG A 44 1.75 7.14 -0.72
CA ARG A 44 2.91 6.37 -0.25
C ARG A 44 2.46 5.08 0.41
N VAL A 45 2.92 3.95 -0.12
CA VAL A 45 2.70 2.61 0.44
C VAL A 45 4.00 2.09 1.03
N VAL A 46 3.93 1.51 2.22
CA VAL A 46 5.04 0.88 2.92
C VAL A 46 4.66 -0.56 3.21
N LEU A 47 5.52 -1.51 2.84
CA LEU A 47 5.36 -2.93 3.10
C LEU A 47 6.52 -3.45 3.96
N ILE A 48 6.24 -4.38 4.85
CA ILE A 48 7.24 -5.11 5.64
C ILE A 48 7.17 -6.57 5.24
N ALA A 49 8.21 -7.05 4.57
CA ALA A 49 8.33 -8.43 4.12
C ALA A 49 8.64 -9.39 5.28
N PRO A 50 8.35 -10.70 5.15
CA PRO A 50 8.60 -11.71 6.19
C PRO A 50 10.09 -11.90 6.53
N ASN A 51 10.99 -11.48 5.66
CA ASN A 51 12.42 -11.47 5.90
C ASN A 51 12.91 -10.25 6.72
N GLY A 52 12.00 -9.35 7.13
CA GLY A 52 12.32 -8.13 7.87
C GLY A 52 12.72 -6.94 6.98
N MET A 53 12.74 -7.09 5.65
CA MET A 53 13.00 -5.98 4.74
C MET A 53 11.78 -5.06 4.62
N LYS A 54 12.04 -3.75 4.58
CA LYS A 54 11.03 -2.73 4.46
C LYS A 54 11.10 -2.07 3.09
N PHE A 55 9.98 -2.06 2.39
CA PHE A 55 9.85 -1.46 1.08
C PHE A 55 8.89 -0.28 1.16
N SER A 56 9.21 0.82 0.49
CA SER A 56 8.27 1.92 0.35
C SER A 56 8.29 2.47 -1.06
N ALA A 57 7.11 2.64 -1.65
CA ALA A 57 6.94 3.31 -2.93
C ALA A 57 5.84 4.36 -2.83
N ILE A 58 5.94 5.39 -3.66
CA ILE A 58 4.83 6.29 -3.91
C ILE A 58 4.08 5.66 -5.08
N GLU A 59 2.84 5.21 -4.84
CA GLU A 59 1.88 4.90 -5.91
C GLU A 59 1.49 6.24 -6.54
N VAL A 60 2.39 6.81 -7.33
CA VAL A 60 1.99 7.78 -8.34
C VAL A 60 1.17 6.97 -9.33
N ASN A 61 -0.12 7.29 -9.42
CA ASN A 61 -0.91 6.86 -10.57
C ASN A 61 -0.18 7.50 -11.76
N ASP A 62 0.50 6.70 -12.58
CA ASP A 62 1.22 7.14 -13.78
C ASP A 62 0.21 7.74 -14.79
N GLU A 63 -0.27 8.93 -14.48
CA GLU A 63 -0.97 9.84 -15.40
C GLU A 63 -0.04 11.01 -15.72
N GLN A 64 1.25 10.69 -15.91
CA GLN A 64 2.26 11.63 -16.37
C GLN A 64 3.27 10.92 -17.28
N SER A 65 2.72 10.21 -18.27
CA SER A 65 3.42 9.90 -19.51
C SER A 65 2.88 10.78 -20.64
N ASP A 66 2.69 12.08 -20.37
CA ASP A 66 2.40 13.09 -21.39
C ASP A 66 3.60 14.01 -21.50
N ARG A 67 4.61 13.57 -22.25
CA ARG A 67 5.50 14.44 -23.06
C ARG A 67 6.07 13.60 -24.21
N PRO A 68 5.52 13.66 -25.43
CA PRO A 68 6.33 13.34 -26.60
C PRO A 68 7.48 14.36 -26.61
N ALA A 69 8.72 13.88 -26.63
CA ALA A 69 9.84 14.72 -27.02
C ALA A 69 9.65 15.02 -28.52
N GLU A 70 9.41 16.29 -28.82
CA GLU A 70 9.40 16.86 -30.16
C GLU A 70 10.78 16.75 -30.82
#